data_AF-A0A2J4P8E7-F1
#
_entry.id   AF-A0A2J4P8E7-F1
#
_cell.length_a   1.000
_cell.length_b   1.000
_cell.length_c   1.000
_cell.angle_alpha   90.00
_cell.angle_beta   90.00
_cell.angle_gamma   90.00
#
_symmetry.space_group_name_H-M   'P 1'
#
loop_
_entity.id
_entity.type
_entity.pdbx_description
1 polymer ?
#
loop_
_entity_poly.entity_id
_entity_poly.type
_entity_poly.pdbx_seq_one_letter_code
_entity_poly.pdbx_strand_id
1 'polypeptide(L)' 'MSSESAVLVTGASTGIGAVYAERFARRGHDLVLVARNHERLTALAERLRDETGVQVDILQADLTQD' A
#
# COMPACT_ATOMS: atom_id res chain seq x y z
N MET A 1 3.43 -15.74 2.89
CA MET A 1 4.04 -14.69 2.05
C MET A 1 4.77 -15.37 0.92
N SER A 2 4.55 -14.95 -0.32
CA SER A 2 5.30 -15.44 -1.48
C SER A 2 6.82 -15.22 -1.28
N SER A 3 7.67 -15.98 -1.95
CA SER A 3 9.13 -15.76 -1.96
C SER A 3 9.57 -14.51 -2.72
N GLU A 4 8.63 -13.72 -3.26
CA GLU A 4 8.90 -12.42 -3.88
C GLU A 4 8.93 -11.28 -2.85
N SER A 5 9.86 -10.35 -3.04
CA SER A 5 10.03 -9.15 -2.21
C SER A 5 8.78 -8.25 -2.29
N ALA A 6 8.18 -7.95 -1.14
CA ALA A 6 7.07 -6.98 -1.05
C ALA A 6 7.54 -5.55 -1.36
N VAL A 7 6.65 -4.72 -1.91
CA VAL A 7 6.92 -3.31 -2.22
C VAL A 7 6.38 -2.41 -1.11
N LEU A 8 7.27 -1.68 -0.44
CA LEU A 8 6.91 -0.65 0.53
C LEU A 8 6.70 0.70 -0.18
N VAL A 9 5.53 1.31 0.01
CA VAL A 9 5.18 2.61 -0.59
C VAL A 9 4.89 3.63 0.52
N THR A 10 5.71 4.67 0.61
CA THR A 10 5.48 5.82 1.50
C THR A 10 4.59 6.88 0.86
N GLY A 11 3.81 7.61 1.65
CA GLY A 11 2.84 8.58 1.12
C GLY A 11 1.74 7.90 0.30
N ALA A 12 1.44 6.63 0.60
CA ALA A 12 0.54 5.79 -0.20
C ALA A 12 -0.92 6.24 -0.17
N SER A 13 -1.33 7.09 0.77
CA SER A 13 -2.75 7.48 0.94
C SER A 13 -3.33 8.27 -0.24
N THR A 14 -2.50 8.95 -1.05
CA THR A 14 -2.96 9.83 -2.15
C THR A 14 -1.89 10.04 -3.22
N GLY A 15 -2.27 10.61 -4.36
CA GLY A 15 -1.33 11.15 -5.35
C GLY A 15 -0.42 10.07 -5.93
N ILE A 16 0.87 10.40 -6.10
CA ILE A 16 1.86 9.54 -6.73
C ILE A 16 2.00 8.20 -5.97
N GLY A 17 2.02 8.22 -4.63
CA GLY A 17 2.14 7.01 -3.83
C GLY A 17 0.96 6.05 -4.06
N ALA A 18 -0.28 6.57 -4.05
CA ALA A 18 -1.47 5.77 -4.33
C ALA A 18 -1.45 5.17 -5.75
N VAL A 19 -1.02 5.96 -6.75
CA VAL A 19 -0.89 5.48 -8.13
C VAL A 19 0.16 4.38 -8.23
N TYR A 20 1.33 4.52 -7.60
CA TYR A 20 2.35 3.47 -7.62
C TYR A 20 1.89 2.20 -6.91
N ALA A 21 1.22 2.32 -5.76
CA ALA A 21 0.63 1.17 -5.06
C ALA A 21 -0.33 0.39 -5.99
N GLU A 22 -1.25 1.10 -6.67
CA GLU A 22 -2.17 0.47 -7.63
C GLU A 22 -1.44 -0.21 -8.80
N ARG A 23 -0.38 0.42 -9.33
CA ARG A 23 0.40 -0.17 -10.43
C ARG A 23 1.20 -1.40 -10.00
N PHE A 24 1.74 -1.43 -8.79
CA PHE A 24 2.46 -2.60 -8.28
C PHE A 24 1.50 -3.75 -7.91
N ALA A 25 0.35 -3.46 -7.31
CA ALA A 25 -0.68 -4.47 -7.05
C ALA A 25 -1.12 -5.15 -8.35
N ARG A 26 -1.40 -4.38 -9.41
CA ARG A 26 -1.78 -4.93 -10.72
C ARG A 26 -0.68 -5.73 -11.43
N ARG A 27 0.57 -5.59 -10.97
CA ARG A 27 1.70 -6.41 -11.44
C ARG A 27 1.91 -7.67 -10.60
N GLY A 28 1.11 -7.87 -9.55
CA GLY A 28 1.15 -9.06 -8.68
C GLY A 28 2.02 -8.91 -7.44
N HIS A 29 2.51 -7.72 -7.12
CA HIS A 29 3.33 -7.53 -5.92
C HIS A 29 2.48 -7.37 -4.65
N ASP A 30 2.87 -8.09 -3.60
CA ASP A 30 2.43 -7.80 -2.24
C ASP A 30 2.94 -6.40 -1.81
N LEU A 31 2.15 -5.69 -1.01
CA LEU A 31 2.38 -4.28 -0.68
C LEU A 31 2.44 -4.02 0.82
N VAL A 32 3.26 -3.05 1.22
CA VAL A 32 3.19 -2.39 2.53
C VAL A 32 2.94 -0.90 2.30
N LEU A 33 1.78 -0.40 2.71
CA LEU A 33 1.36 0.98 2.48
C LEU A 33 1.59 1.84 3.72
N VAL A 34 2.37 2.91 3.58
CA VAL A 34 2.73 3.80 4.69
C VAL A 34 2.21 5.21 4.44
N ALA A 35 1.41 5.75 5.36
CA ALA A 35 0.95 7.14 5.35
C ALA A 35 0.32 7.54 6.70
N ARG A 36 0.05 8.85 6.87
CA ARG A 36 -0.56 9.41 8.09
C ARG A 36 -2.06 9.16 8.22
N ASN A 37 -2.77 9.15 7.10
CA ASN A 37 -4.23 9.00 7.08
C ASN A 37 -4.61 7.51 7.00
N HIS A 38 -5.00 6.94 8.14
CA HIS A 38 -5.37 5.53 8.26
C HIS A 38 -6.60 5.15 7.42
N GLU A 39 -7.66 5.96 7.44
CA GLU A 39 -8.90 5.67 6.70
C GLU A 39 -8.64 5.54 5.19
N ARG A 40 -7.82 6.44 4.62
CA ARG A 40 -7.43 6.37 3.21
C ARG A 40 -6.54 5.16 2.91
N LEU A 41 -5.67 4.76 3.84
CA LEU A 41 -4.87 3.55 3.68
C LEU A 41 -5.76 2.30 3.67
N THR A 42 -6.70 2.19 4.61
CA THR A 42 -7.62 1.06 4.71
C THR A 42 -8.48 0.94 3.46
N ALA A 43 -9.10 2.04 3.02
CA ALA A 43 -9.91 2.04 1.80
C ALA A 43 -9.08 1.67 0.55
N LEU A 44 -7.82 2.14 0.44
CA LEU A 44 -6.94 1.75 -0.65
C LEU A 44 -6.57 0.27 -0.56
N ALA A 45 -6.20 -0.23 0.62
CA ALA A 45 -5.80 -1.62 0.82
C ALA A 45 -6.94 -2.60 0.51
N GLU A 46 -8.16 -2.34 1.01
CA GLU A 46 -9.35 -3.14 0.70
C GLU A 46 -9.60 -3.20 -0.80
N ARG A 47 -9.64 -2.04 -1.46
CA ARG A 47 -9.80 -1.96 -2.92
C ARG A 47 -8.75 -2.75 -3.68
N LEU A 48 -7.47 -2.65 -3.30
CA LEU A 48 -6.39 -3.35 -4.00
C LEU A 48 -6.42 -4.86 -3.76
N ARG A 49 -6.74 -5.31 -2.54
CA ARG A 49 -6.93 -6.75 -2.24
C ARG A 49 -8.07 -7.31 -3.08
N ASP A 50 -9.20 -6.60 -3.15
CA ASP A 50 -10.37 -7.03 -3.92
C ASP A 50 -10.12 -7.05 -5.43
N GLU A 51 -9.45 -6.02 -5.98
CA GLU A 51 -9.20 -5.91 -7.42
C GLU A 51 -8.11 -6.86 -7.93
N THR A 52 -7.11 -7.20 -7.10
CA THR A 52 -5.87 -7.85 -7.59
C THR A 52 -5.52 -9.14 -6.86
N GLY A 53 -6.10 -9.41 -5.69
CA GLY A 53 -5.82 -10.60 -4.89
C GLY A 53 -4.45 -10.61 -4.18
N VAL A 54 -3.65 -9.54 -4.29
CA VAL A 54 -2.36 -9.42 -3.60
C VAL A 54 -2.55 -9.18 -2.10
N GLN A 55 -1.55 -9.53 -1.30
CA GLN A 55 -1.52 -9.13 0.10
C GLN A 55 -1.16 -7.65 0.22
N VAL A 56 -1.85 -6.94 1.10
CA VAL A 56 -1.58 -5.52 1.36
C VAL A 56 -1.58 -5.32 2.86
N ASP A 57 -0.46 -4.90 3.44
CA ASP A 57 -0.36 -4.47 4.82
C ASP A 57 -0.38 -2.94 4.90
N ILE A 58 -0.90 -2.41 6.00
CA ILE A 58 -0.95 -0.97 6.25
C ILE A 58 -0.08 -0.63 7.46
N LEU A 59 0.68 0.46 7.35
CA LEU A 59 1.45 1.05 8.44
C LEU A 59 1.09 2.53 8.53
N GLN A 60 0.34 2.90 9.57
CA GLN A 60 0.14 4.31 9.84
C GLN A 60 1.40 4.89 10.45
N ALA A 61 2.01 5.85 9.77
CA ALA A 61 3.21 6.53 10.27
C ALA A 61 3.26 7.98 9.80
N ASP A 62 3.71 8.85 10.70
CA ASP A 62 4.24 10.16 10.34
C ASP A 62 5.76 10.06 10.29
N LEU A 63 6.34 10.14 9.10
CA LEU A 63 7.78 9.98 8.89
C LEU A 63 8.61 11.16 9.43
N THR A 64 7.96 12.15 10.05
CA THR A 64 8.65 13.24 10.78
C THR A 64 8.84 12.91 12.27
N GLN A 65 8.35 11.76 12.74
CA GLN A 65 8.41 11.31 14.14
C GLN A 65 9.27 10.03 14.22
N ASP A 66 10.03 9.89 15.32
CA ASP A 66 10.89 8.72 15.62
C ASP A 66 10.11 7.55 16.25
#